data_AF-A0A0K1JZ06-F1
#
_entry.id   AF-A0A0K1JZ06-F1
#
_cell.length_a   1.000
_cell.length_b   1.000
_cell.length_c   1.000
_cell.angle_alpha   90.00
_cell.angle_beta   90.00
_cell.angle_gamma   90.00
#
_symmetry.space_group_name_H-M   'P 1'
#
loop_
_entity.id
_entity.type
_entity.pdbx_description
1 polymer ?
#
loop_
_entity_poly.entity_id
_entity_poly.type
_entity_poly.pdbx_seq_one_letter_code
_entity_poly.pdbx_strand_id
1 'polypeptide(L)'
;MNASILMAALAAALFAAGAAQAQLHPMSDEELSHTRGQGLIALSNTRLGGFDFTRIALDADVTLNANLRSMRLGDYRYAAREGMGADIDIAHLQFGRSDGSAAQRLVQIGNPYFEFVYRDSGNAAAPREAVGMRFGFDSISGDIGMKINTLSGSLRVEGKAADGSAIALDSRSDALGGKRWDGSCSAPCMNFTQLGAVRAGDASGPSRDFWVSMLKTGVQFPAPPGTNQLPDMAQAGMWMNWRDKLSAINATGALPPNLPPGR
;
A
#
# COMPACT_ATOMS: atom_id res chain seq x y z
N MET A 1 -8.45 0.24 -72.14
CA MET A 1 -9.62 0.17 -71.23
C MET A 1 -9.62 1.43 -70.38
N ASN A 2 -10.66 2.26 -70.51
CA ASN A 2 -10.66 3.67 -70.10
C ASN A 2 -10.81 3.85 -68.58
N ALA A 3 -10.00 4.73 -67.98
CA ALA A 3 -10.02 5.08 -66.55
C ALA A 3 -11.41 5.53 -66.03
N SER A 4 -12.26 6.05 -66.91
CA SER A 4 -13.64 6.45 -66.62
C SER A 4 -14.55 5.27 -66.22
N ILE A 5 -14.27 4.06 -66.69
CA ILE A 5 -15.05 2.84 -66.35
C ILE A 5 -14.65 2.34 -64.95
N LEU A 6 -13.39 2.50 -64.55
CA LEU A 6 -12.91 2.11 -63.22
C LEU A 6 -13.46 3.01 -62.12
N MET A 7 -13.57 4.33 -62.35
CA MET A 7 -14.15 5.27 -61.37
C MET A 7 -15.66 5.05 -61.18
N ALA A 8 -16.40 4.74 -62.24
CA ALA A 8 -17.82 4.44 -62.14
C ALA A 8 -18.09 3.12 -61.37
N ALA A 9 -17.23 2.11 -61.55
CA ALA A 9 -17.31 0.86 -60.81
C ALA A 9 -16.99 1.03 -59.31
N LEU A 10 -16.03 1.90 -58.97
CA LEU A 10 -15.66 2.17 -57.58
C LEU A 10 -16.74 2.97 -56.83
N ALA A 11 -17.38 3.94 -57.50
CA ALA A 11 -18.50 4.68 -56.93
C ALA A 11 -19.72 3.80 -56.68
N ALA A 12 -20.05 2.88 -57.62
CA ALA A 12 -21.15 1.93 -57.45
C ALA A 12 -20.91 0.93 -56.30
N ALA A 13 -19.65 0.55 -56.03
CA ALA A 13 -19.29 -0.32 -54.91
C ALA A 13 -19.46 0.36 -53.54
N LEU A 14 -19.23 1.67 -53.44
CA LEU A 14 -19.43 2.42 -52.18
C LEU A 14 -20.91 2.64 -51.83
N PHE A 15 -21.81 2.74 -52.82
CA PHE A 15 -23.26 2.86 -52.57
C PHE A 15 -23.96 1.53 -52.28
N ALA A 16 -23.29 0.40 -52.54
CA ALA A 16 -23.77 -0.94 -52.19
C ALA A 16 -23.38 -1.39 -50.76
N ALA A 17 -22.53 -0.63 -50.07
CA ALA A 17 -22.26 -0.83 -48.65
C ALA A 17 -23.47 -0.34 -47.84
N GLY A 18 -24.48 -1.20 -47.72
CA GLY A 18 -25.65 -0.97 -46.87
C GLY A 18 -25.23 -0.53 -45.47
N ALA A 19 -26.06 0.30 -44.84
CA ALA A 19 -25.86 0.78 -43.48
C ALA A 19 -25.46 -0.41 -42.57
N ALA A 20 -24.21 -0.43 -42.12
CA ALA A 20 -23.75 -1.37 -41.12
C ALA A 20 -24.52 -1.05 -39.83
N GLN A 21 -25.65 -1.73 -39.65
CA GLN A 21 -26.37 -1.79 -38.40
C GLN A 21 -25.45 -2.58 -37.44
N ALA A 22 -24.60 -1.87 -36.71
CA ALA A 22 -23.87 -2.44 -35.59
C ALA A 22 -24.89 -2.72 -34.47
N GLN A 23 -25.63 -3.81 -34.61
CA GLN A 23 -26.56 -4.25 -33.60
C GLN A 23 -25.75 -4.94 -32.51
N LEU A 24 -25.73 -4.35 -31.31
CA LEU A 24 -25.14 -4.97 -30.12
C LEU A 24 -25.85 -6.30 -29.88
N HIS A 25 -25.13 -7.41 -30.09
CA HIS A 25 -25.62 -8.74 -29.78
C HIS A 25 -25.08 -9.14 -28.40
N PRO A 26 -25.96 -9.53 -27.45
CA PRO A 26 -25.50 -10.05 -26.16
C PRO A 26 -24.72 -11.35 -26.40
N MET A 27 -23.51 -11.42 -25.86
CA MET A 27 -22.66 -12.61 -25.94
C MET A 27 -23.23 -13.71 -25.06
N SER A 28 -23.20 -14.94 -25.56
CA SER A 28 -23.65 -16.13 -24.82
C SER A 28 -22.66 -16.51 -23.69
N ASP A 29 -23.11 -17.24 -22.68
CA ASP A 29 -22.25 -17.69 -21.57
C ASP A 29 -21.04 -18.52 -22.04
N GLU A 30 -21.16 -19.23 -23.17
CA GLU A 30 -20.07 -19.99 -23.79
C GLU A 30 -19.02 -19.05 -24.44
N GLU A 31 -19.46 -17.98 -25.11
CA GLU A 31 -18.57 -16.95 -25.64
C GLU A 31 -17.96 -16.08 -24.53
N LEU A 32 -18.70 -15.83 -23.45
CA LEU A 32 -18.17 -15.21 -22.22
C LEU A 32 -17.12 -16.09 -21.54
N SER A 33 -17.31 -17.42 -21.54
CA SER A 33 -16.34 -18.42 -21.05
C SER A 33 -15.05 -18.43 -21.88
N HIS A 34 -15.16 -18.28 -23.21
CA HIS A 34 -14.01 -18.18 -24.11
C HIS A 34 -13.36 -16.79 -24.10
N THR A 35 -14.07 -15.76 -23.62
CA THR A 35 -13.53 -14.42 -23.40
C THR A 35 -12.79 -14.40 -22.07
N ARG A 36 -11.50 -14.74 -22.10
CA ARG A 36 -10.59 -14.40 -20.99
C ARG A 36 -10.41 -12.89 -20.98
N GLY A 37 -11.18 -12.18 -20.16
CA GLY A 37 -10.77 -10.85 -19.73
C GLY A 37 -9.36 -10.99 -19.16
N GLN A 38 -8.36 -10.35 -19.79
CA GLN A 38 -7.05 -10.20 -19.17
C GLN A 38 -7.24 -9.28 -17.97
N GLY A 39 -7.65 -9.87 -16.85
CA GLY A 39 -7.68 -9.19 -15.57
C GLY A 39 -6.30 -8.60 -15.35
N LEU A 40 -6.30 -7.31 -15.05
CA LEU A 40 -5.18 -6.39 -14.81
C LEU A 40 -4.38 -6.86 -13.57
N ILE A 41 -3.76 -8.03 -13.67
CA ILE A 41 -3.01 -8.67 -12.59
C ILE A 41 -1.59 -8.88 -13.07
N ALA A 42 -0.67 -8.07 -12.56
CA ALA A 42 0.75 -8.21 -12.83
C ALA A 42 1.37 -9.19 -11.83
N LEU A 43 1.93 -10.28 -12.35
CA LEU A 43 2.68 -11.26 -11.57
C LEU A 43 4.18 -11.01 -11.73
N SER A 44 4.91 -10.89 -10.62
CA SER A 44 6.37 -10.85 -10.64
C SER A 44 6.98 -11.74 -9.57
N ASN A 45 8.14 -12.33 -9.88
CA ASN A 45 8.88 -13.17 -8.96
C ASN A 45 10.27 -12.60 -8.72
N THR A 46 10.68 -12.51 -7.47
CA THR A 46 12.04 -12.08 -7.10
C THR A 46 12.63 -13.01 -6.05
N ARG A 47 13.95 -13.00 -5.89
CA ARG A 47 14.65 -13.80 -4.89
C ARG A 47 15.62 -12.91 -4.11
N LEU A 48 15.56 -12.98 -2.77
CA LEU A 48 16.44 -12.22 -1.89
C LEU A 48 16.62 -12.96 -0.56
N GLY A 49 17.87 -13.03 -0.08
CA GLY A 49 18.15 -13.58 1.26
C GLY A 49 17.71 -15.03 1.48
N GLY A 50 17.67 -15.86 0.42
CA GLY A 50 17.20 -17.24 0.50
C GLY A 50 15.67 -17.41 0.46
N PHE A 51 14.92 -16.33 0.27
CA PHE A 51 13.47 -16.35 0.08
C PHE A 51 13.09 -16.06 -1.37
N ASP A 52 12.03 -16.73 -1.83
CA ASP A 52 11.37 -16.48 -3.10
C ASP A 52 10.09 -15.66 -2.84
N PHE A 53 9.92 -14.58 -3.58
CA PHE A 53 8.79 -13.67 -3.46
C PHE A 53 7.92 -13.78 -4.71
N THR A 54 6.62 -13.94 -4.54
CA THR A 54 5.63 -13.91 -5.62
C THR A 54 4.67 -12.76 -5.37
N ARG A 55 4.80 -11.69 -6.17
CA ARG A 55 3.97 -10.50 -6.10
C ARG A 55 2.85 -10.56 -7.13
N ILE A 56 1.65 -10.26 -6.68
CA ILE A 56 0.41 -10.15 -7.44
C ILE A 56 -0.08 -8.71 -7.27
N ALA A 57 0.09 -7.86 -8.28
CA ALA A 57 -0.32 -6.47 -8.27
C ALA A 57 -1.59 -6.27 -9.10
N LEU A 58 -2.49 -5.38 -8.66
CA LEU A 58 -3.80 -5.14 -9.30
C LEU A 58 -3.76 -4.11 -10.43
N ASP A 59 -2.59 -3.50 -10.68
CA ASP A 59 -2.32 -2.48 -11.72
C ASP A 59 -3.45 -1.44 -11.83
N ALA A 60 -3.85 -0.92 -10.66
CA ALA A 60 -5.00 -0.03 -10.51
C ALA A 60 -4.65 1.19 -9.65
N ASP A 61 -5.26 2.32 -9.99
CA ASP A 61 -5.27 3.54 -9.18
C ASP A 61 -6.57 3.60 -8.34
N VAL A 62 -6.41 3.70 -7.02
CA VAL A 62 -7.50 3.66 -6.04
C VAL A 62 -7.55 4.97 -5.27
N THR A 63 -8.72 5.62 -5.28
CA THR A 63 -9.02 6.74 -4.38
C THR A 63 -9.77 6.23 -3.16
N LEU A 64 -9.25 6.46 -1.95
CA LEU A 64 -9.82 5.95 -0.71
C LEU A 64 -10.21 7.08 0.25
N ASN A 65 -11.45 7.05 0.75
CA ASN A 65 -11.83 7.68 2.02
C ASN A 65 -12.38 6.58 2.94
N ALA A 66 -11.73 6.37 4.07
CA ALA A 66 -12.14 5.33 5.01
C ALA A 66 -11.80 5.71 6.45
N ASN A 67 -12.58 5.17 7.38
CA ASN A 67 -12.32 5.23 8.82
C ASN A 67 -12.21 3.81 9.35
N LEU A 68 -11.03 3.40 9.78
CA LEU A 68 -10.77 2.15 10.48
C LEU A 68 -10.56 2.46 11.97
N ARG A 69 -11.18 1.66 12.83
CA ARG A 69 -11.12 1.84 14.28
C ARG A 69 -10.78 0.51 14.94
N SER A 70 -10.05 0.59 16.05
CA SER A 70 -9.74 -0.58 16.89
C SER A 70 -9.08 -1.73 16.10
N MET A 71 -8.12 -1.39 15.23
CA MET A 71 -7.36 -2.39 14.50
C MET A 71 -6.39 -3.06 15.46
N ARG A 72 -6.56 -4.36 15.69
CA ARG A 72 -5.67 -5.18 16.53
C ARG A 72 -5.25 -6.42 15.77
N LEU A 73 -3.97 -6.53 15.42
CA LEU A 73 -3.42 -7.61 14.60
C LEU A 73 -2.18 -8.20 15.26
N GLY A 74 -2.06 -9.53 15.28
CA GLY A 74 -0.90 -10.23 15.84
C GLY A 74 -0.88 -10.22 17.37
N ASP A 75 -2.01 -10.59 17.98
CA ASP A 75 -2.12 -10.79 19.41
C ASP A 75 -1.64 -12.20 19.80
N TYR A 76 -0.52 -12.26 20.52
CA TYR A 76 0.09 -13.49 21.00
C TYR A 76 1.09 -13.19 22.11
N ARG A 77 1.58 -14.23 22.79
CA ARG A 77 2.55 -14.10 23.87
C ARG A 77 3.93 -13.62 23.37
N TYR A 78 4.40 -12.47 23.87
CA TYR A 78 5.74 -11.93 23.58
C TYR A 78 6.44 -11.38 24.84
N ALA A 79 7.35 -12.16 25.42
CA ALA A 79 7.86 -11.97 26.78
C ALA A 79 8.42 -10.58 27.09
N ALA A 80 9.10 -9.95 26.12
CA ALA A 80 9.72 -8.65 26.31
C ALA A 80 8.70 -7.50 26.45
N ARG A 81 7.46 -7.66 25.93
CA ARG A 81 6.41 -6.62 25.92
C ARG A 81 4.99 -7.20 26.03
N GLU A 82 4.79 -8.22 26.86
CA GLU A 82 3.50 -8.92 27.01
C GLU A 82 2.33 -7.98 27.30
N GLY A 83 2.57 -6.91 28.08
CA GLY A 83 1.54 -5.95 28.48
C GLY A 83 1.17 -4.92 27.41
N MET A 84 1.91 -4.85 26.30
CA MET A 84 1.69 -3.83 25.25
C MET A 84 0.65 -4.25 24.20
N GLY A 85 0.09 -5.46 24.33
CA GLY A 85 -0.96 -5.94 23.45
C GLY A 85 -0.44 -6.57 22.16
N ALA A 86 -1.09 -6.26 21.04
CA ALA A 86 -0.82 -6.90 19.76
C ALA A 86 0.35 -6.25 19.01
N ASP A 87 0.83 -6.93 17.97
CA ASP A 87 1.85 -6.37 17.09
C ASP A 87 1.43 -5.05 16.44
N ILE A 88 0.21 -4.95 15.92
CA ILE A 88 -0.33 -3.69 15.40
C ILE A 88 -1.59 -3.38 16.18
N ASP A 89 -1.54 -2.33 16.98
CA ASP A 89 -2.68 -1.81 17.74
C ASP A 89 -2.87 -0.33 17.40
N ILE A 90 -3.87 -0.07 16.54
CA ILE A 90 -4.19 1.27 16.03
C ILE A 90 -5.64 1.58 16.39
N ALA A 91 -5.82 2.54 17.31
CA ALA A 91 -7.13 2.98 17.76
C ALA A 91 -7.91 3.67 16.63
N HIS A 92 -7.23 4.50 15.83
CA HIS A 92 -7.82 5.20 14.69
C HIS A 92 -6.85 5.21 13.52
N LEU A 93 -7.35 4.84 12.34
CA LEU A 93 -6.67 5.01 11.06
C LEU A 93 -7.68 5.59 10.06
N GLN A 94 -7.44 6.81 9.59
CA GLN A 94 -8.39 7.57 8.80
C GLN A 94 -7.74 8.00 7.50
N PHE A 95 -8.23 7.47 6.38
CA PHE A 95 -7.77 7.85 5.05
C PHE A 95 -8.57 9.08 4.60
N GLY A 96 -7.90 10.22 4.56
CA GLY A 96 -8.48 11.52 4.27
C GLY A 96 -8.85 12.31 5.54
N ARG A 97 -9.18 13.58 5.34
CA ARG A 97 -9.68 14.50 6.36
C ARG A 97 -10.71 15.45 5.79
N SER A 98 -11.64 15.91 6.62
CA SER A 98 -12.79 16.73 6.24
C SER A 98 -12.68 18.20 6.61
N ASP A 99 -11.70 18.58 7.44
CA ASP A 99 -11.40 19.94 7.89
C ASP A 99 -10.35 20.67 7.02
N GLY A 100 -9.94 20.05 5.91
CA GLY A 100 -9.07 20.63 4.90
C GLY A 100 -9.79 20.93 3.57
N SER A 101 -9.01 21.03 2.50
CA SER A 101 -9.53 21.17 1.14
C SER A 101 -10.24 19.90 0.65
N ALA A 102 -11.01 20.01 -0.44
CA ALA A 102 -11.67 18.87 -1.07
C ALA A 102 -10.69 17.76 -1.47
N ALA A 103 -9.47 18.12 -1.91
CA ALA A 103 -8.43 17.16 -2.28
C ALA A 103 -7.93 16.33 -1.08
N GLN A 104 -7.94 16.91 0.13
CA GLN A 104 -7.49 16.22 1.35
C GLN A 104 -8.51 15.21 1.89
N ARG A 105 -9.72 15.13 1.31
CA ARG A 105 -10.72 14.11 1.66
C ARG A 105 -10.40 12.72 1.13
N LEU A 106 -9.45 12.59 0.21
CA LEU A 106 -9.11 11.33 -0.43
C LEU A 106 -7.62 11.03 -0.27
N VAL A 107 -7.30 9.75 -0.13
CA VAL A 107 -5.94 9.22 -0.25
C VAL A 107 -5.84 8.48 -1.58
N GLN A 108 -4.79 8.77 -2.33
CA GLN A 108 -4.46 8.12 -3.59
C GLN A 108 -3.56 6.93 -3.31
N ILE A 109 -3.94 5.76 -3.80
CA ILE A 109 -3.20 4.51 -3.68
C ILE A 109 -2.96 3.99 -5.09
N GLY A 110 -1.70 3.86 -5.48
CA GLY A 110 -1.31 3.33 -6.79
C GLY A 110 -0.79 1.91 -6.66
N ASN A 111 -1.29 1.05 -7.56
CA ASN A 111 -0.92 -0.35 -7.74
C ASN A 111 -0.86 -1.16 -6.42
N PRO A 112 -2.02 -1.40 -5.78
CA PRO A 112 -2.08 -2.28 -4.62
C PRO A 112 -1.67 -3.71 -4.98
N TYR A 113 -0.94 -4.36 -4.08
CA TYR A 113 -0.40 -5.70 -4.31
C TYR A 113 -0.46 -6.59 -3.07
N PHE A 114 -0.51 -7.89 -3.31
CA PHE A 114 -0.14 -8.93 -2.35
C PHE A 114 1.19 -9.56 -2.78
N GLU A 115 2.05 -9.91 -1.83
CA GLU A 115 3.30 -10.60 -2.11
C GLU A 115 3.51 -11.73 -1.11
N PHE A 116 3.58 -12.95 -1.64
CA PHE A 116 3.80 -14.16 -0.86
C PHE A 116 5.29 -14.45 -0.75
N VAL A 117 5.70 -14.93 0.42
CA VAL A 117 7.10 -15.28 0.71
C VAL A 117 7.21 -16.77 0.93
N TYR A 118 8.08 -17.40 0.17
CA TYR A 118 8.41 -18.80 0.28
C TYR A 118 9.89 -19.00 0.60
N ARG A 119 10.21 -20.11 1.25
CA ARG A 119 11.58 -20.57 1.42
C ARG A 119 11.75 -21.91 0.72
N ASP A 120 12.88 -22.03 0.03
CA ASP A 120 13.31 -23.31 -0.53
C ASP A 120 13.63 -24.27 0.62
N SER A 121 13.02 -25.46 0.59
CA SER A 121 13.25 -26.51 1.59
C SER A 121 14.62 -27.18 1.42
N GLY A 122 15.36 -26.84 0.35
CA GLY A 122 16.66 -27.46 0.03
C GLY A 122 16.52 -28.89 -0.52
N ASN A 123 15.28 -29.36 -0.71
CA ASN A 123 14.96 -30.67 -1.26
C ASN A 123 13.96 -30.49 -2.40
N ALA A 124 14.39 -30.78 -3.64
CA ALA A 124 13.56 -30.64 -4.83
C ALA A 124 12.28 -31.51 -4.80
N ALA A 125 12.21 -32.51 -3.92
CA ALA A 125 11.03 -33.35 -3.70
C ALA A 125 10.11 -32.87 -2.56
N ALA A 126 10.51 -31.86 -1.78
CA ALA A 126 9.70 -31.33 -0.69
C ALA A 126 9.00 -30.02 -1.09
N PRO A 127 7.73 -29.81 -0.71
CA PRO A 127 7.02 -28.58 -1.02
C PRO A 127 7.73 -27.37 -0.39
N ARG A 128 7.73 -26.23 -1.10
CA ARG A 128 8.28 -24.97 -0.59
C ARG A 128 7.56 -24.57 0.69
N GLU A 129 8.31 -24.08 1.67
CA GLU A 129 7.73 -23.60 2.92
C GLU A 129 7.10 -22.22 2.70
N ALA A 130 5.81 -22.07 3.04
CA ALA A 130 5.17 -20.76 3.11
C ALA A 130 5.65 -20.02 4.36
N VAL A 131 6.39 -18.92 4.17
CA VAL A 131 6.96 -18.11 5.26
C VAL A 131 5.98 -17.05 5.72
N GLY A 132 5.20 -16.51 4.79
CA GLY A 132 4.23 -15.46 5.08
C GLY A 132 3.81 -14.70 3.84
N MET A 133 3.24 -13.53 4.06
CA MET A 133 2.81 -12.63 2.98
C MET A 133 2.87 -11.17 3.44
N ARG A 134 2.87 -10.25 2.48
CA ARG A 134 2.59 -8.83 2.72
C ARG A 134 1.54 -8.30 1.76
N PHE A 135 0.86 -7.26 2.19
CA PHE A 135 0.04 -6.41 1.36
C PHE A 135 0.59 -4.99 1.41
N GLY A 136 0.58 -4.29 0.29
CA GLY A 136 1.12 -2.94 0.20
C GLY A 136 0.74 -2.23 -1.08
N PHE A 137 1.33 -1.05 -1.27
CA PHE A 137 1.08 -0.18 -2.41
C PHE A 137 2.42 0.20 -3.04
N ASP A 138 2.49 0.32 -4.36
CA ASP A 138 3.68 0.92 -4.99
C ASP A 138 3.74 2.42 -4.74
N SER A 139 2.58 3.06 -4.53
CA SER A 139 2.51 4.46 -4.14
C SER A 139 1.31 4.76 -3.23
N ILE A 140 1.51 5.69 -2.29
CA ILE A 140 0.46 6.27 -1.46
C ILE A 140 0.70 7.77 -1.29
N SER A 141 -0.34 8.58 -1.47
CA SER A 141 -0.29 10.03 -1.30
C SER A 141 -1.59 10.56 -0.70
N GLY A 142 -1.47 11.42 0.31
CA GLY A 142 -2.62 12.04 0.96
C GLY A 142 -2.44 12.21 2.48
N ASP A 143 -3.52 12.65 3.13
CA ASP A 143 -3.55 12.87 4.57
C ASP A 143 -4.15 11.66 5.27
N ILE A 144 -3.44 11.13 6.26
CA ILE A 144 -3.86 9.98 7.06
C ILE A 144 -3.89 10.37 8.54
N GLY A 145 -5.08 10.38 9.14
CA GLY A 145 -5.23 10.48 10.59
C GLY A 145 -4.83 9.17 11.25
N MET A 146 -4.03 9.21 12.31
CA MET A 146 -3.63 7.99 13.02
C MET A 146 -3.45 8.18 14.52
N LYS A 147 -3.94 7.18 15.27
CA LYS A 147 -3.69 7.00 16.71
C LYS A 147 -3.22 5.58 16.96
N ILE A 148 -1.93 5.46 17.25
CA ILE A 148 -1.24 4.19 17.42
C ILE A 148 -1.02 3.98 18.92
N ASN A 149 -1.43 2.82 19.42
CA ASN A 149 -1.12 2.39 20.78
C ASN A 149 0.20 1.62 20.81
N THR A 150 0.39 0.71 19.85
CA THR A 150 1.60 -0.12 19.74
C THR A 150 1.81 -0.54 18.28
N LEU A 151 3.06 -0.61 17.85
CA LEU A 151 3.45 -0.94 16.49
C LEU A 151 4.69 -1.85 16.46
N SER A 152 4.54 -3.02 15.86
CA SER A 152 5.61 -3.86 15.34
C SER A 152 5.89 -3.38 13.92
N GLY A 153 7.01 -2.71 13.70
CA GLY A 153 7.26 -2.12 12.40
C GLY A 153 8.51 -1.26 12.28
N SER A 154 8.79 -0.91 11.04
CA SER A 154 9.70 0.18 10.73
C SER A 154 8.93 1.42 10.28
N LEU A 155 8.82 2.39 11.19
CA LEU A 155 8.08 3.63 10.99
C LEU A 155 9.01 4.81 11.22
N ARG A 156 9.00 5.76 10.30
CA ARG A 156 9.61 7.08 10.49
C ARG A 156 8.67 8.16 10.05
N VAL A 157 8.40 9.12 10.94
CA VAL A 157 7.63 10.32 10.65
C VAL A 157 8.47 11.54 10.99
N GLU A 158 8.64 12.42 10.02
CA GLU A 158 9.33 13.70 10.21
C GLU A 158 8.36 14.77 10.69
N GLY A 159 8.76 15.62 11.62
CA GLY A 159 7.90 16.65 12.17
C GLY A 159 8.68 17.88 12.61
N LYS A 160 7.94 18.87 13.13
CA LYS A 160 8.48 20.09 13.72
C LYS A 160 7.95 20.25 15.14
N ALA A 161 8.83 20.58 16.08
CA ALA A 161 8.43 20.98 17.42
C ALA A 161 7.84 22.40 17.40
N ALA A 162 7.29 22.83 18.55
CA ALA A 162 6.66 24.15 18.68
C ALA A 162 7.63 25.32 18.43
N ASP A 163 8.93 25.12 18.69
CA ASP A 163 9.99 26.09 18.41
C ASP A 163 10.50 26.06 16.95
N GLY A 164 9.91 25.19 16.11
CA GLY A 164 10.28 25.02 14.70
C GLY A 164 11.44 24.06 14.44
N SER A 165 12.08 23.53 15.48
CA SER A 165 13.15 22.53 15.36
C SER A 165 12.62 21.23 14.75
N ALA A 166 13.49 20.54 13.99
CA ALA A 166 13.14 19.24 13.40
C ALA A 166 13.11 18.16 14.48
N ILE A 167 12.03 17.38 14.49
CA ILE A 167 11.86 16.21 15.35
C ILE A 167 11.42 15.03 14.50
N ALA A 168 11.65 13.82 14.98
CA ALA A 168 11.16 12.62 14.33
C ALA A 168 10.58 11.64 15.34
N LEU A 169 9.59 10.89 14.89
CA LEU A 169 9.18 9.63 15.46
C LEU A 169 9.87 8.54 14.63
N ASP A 170 10.81 7.80 15.19
CA ASP A 170 11.59 6.81 14.44
C ASP A 170 11.74 5.51 15.25
N SER A 171 11.16 4.42 14.73
CA SER A 171 11.23 3.11 15.37
C SER A 171 12.64 2.54 15.44
N ARG A 172 13.61 3.07 14.68
CA ARG A 172 15.02 2.66 14.81
C ARG A 172 15.65 3.09 16.14
N SER A 173 15.02 4.03 16.85
CA SER A 173 15.42 4.38 18.21
C SER A 173 14.99 3.34 19.25
N ASP A 174 14.13 2.39 18.88
CA ASP A 174 13.65 1.34 19.76
C ASP A 174 14.69 0.23 19.96
N ALA A 175 14.98 -0.12 21.21
CA ALA A 175 15.97 -1.14 21.56
C ALA A 175 15.60 -2.55 21.08
N LEU A 176 14.32 -2.83 20.83
CA LEU A 176 13.83 -4.11 20.27
C LEU A 176 13.66 -4.06 18.75
N GLY A 177 14.24 -3.05 18.10
CA GLY A 177 14.21 -2.87 16.66
C GLY A 177 12.81 -2.63 16.11
N GLY A 178 11.91 -2.02 16.90
CA GLY A 178 10.56 -1.68 16.48
C GLY A 178 9.51 -2.76 16.74
N LYS A 179 9.81 -3.82 17.50
CA LYS A 179 8.86 -4.89 17.84
C LYS A 179 7.95 -4.50 19.01
N ARG A 180 6.63 -4.43 18.78
CA ARG A 180 5.64 -3.91 19.74
C ARG A 180 6.10 -2.60 20.37
N TRP A 181 6.63 -1.71 19.55
CA TRP A 181 7.10 -0.39 19.98
C TRP A 181 5.91 0.49 20.35
N ASP A 182 6.04 1.23 21.43
CA ASP A 182 5.01 2.06 22.05
C ASP A 182 5.14 3.54 21.68
N GLY A 183 6.05 3.87 20.76
CA GLY A 183 6.33 5.25 20.38
C GLY A 183 7.23 5.98 21.37
N SER A 184 7.73 5.32 22.42
CA SER A 184 8.68 5.92 23.35
C SER A 184 10.01 6.22 22.66
N CYS A 185 10.61 7.34 23.04
CA CYS A 185 11.89 7.81 22.54
C CYS A 185 12.52 8.77 23.56
N SER A 186 13.85 8.92 23.54
CA SER A 186 14.55 9.92 24.35
C SER A 186 14.62 11.24 23.58
N ALA A 187 14.18 12.34 24.20
CA ALA A 187 14.15 13.66 23.58
C ALA A 187 15.55 14.07 23.05
N PRO A 188 15.62 14.85 21.94
CA PRO A 188 14.50 15.45 21.20
C PRO A 188 13.87 14.50 20.17
N CYS A 189 12.57 14.19 20.31
CA CYS A 189 11.83 13.29 19.41
C CYS A 189 10.31 13.49 19.56
N MET A 190 9.54 12.96 18.61
CA MET A 190 8.09 12.86 18.68
C MET A 190 7.69 11.46 19.14
N ASN A 191 6.68 11.34 20.00
CA ASN A 191 6.09 10.06 20.41
C ASN A 191 4.70 9.84 19.79
N PHE A 192 4.10 8.66 20.02
CA PHE A 192 2.77 8.35 19.48
C PHE A 192 1.63 9.22 20.03
N THR A 193 1.74 9.74 21.26
CA THR A 193 0.68 10.61 21.80
C THR A 193 0.64 11.95 21.09
N GLN A 194 1.81 12.44 20.66
CA GLN A 194 1.99 13.65 19.86
C GLN A 194 1.66 13.46 18.38
N LEU A 195 1.69 12.23 17.86
CA LEU A 195 1.26 11.95 16.50
C LEU A 195 -0.28 11.95 16.42
N GLY A 196 -0.83 12.84 15.59
CA GLY A 196 -2.28 12.90 15.31
C GLY A 196 -2.62 12.56 13.87
N ALA A 197 -1.77 12.95 12.93
CA ALA A 197 -1.91 12.65 11.51
C ALA A 197 -0.58 12.79 10.77
N VAL A 198 -0.49 12.09 9.65
CA VAL A 198 0.65 12.12 8.73
C VAL A 198 0.20 12.50 7.34
N ARG A 199 1.11 13.07 6.57
CA ARG A 199 1.04 13.20 5.13
C ARG A 199 1.96 12.19 4.49
N ALA A 200 1.38 11.36 3.64
CA ALA A 200 2.10 10.46 2.76
C ALA A 200 2.45 11.19 1.46
N GLY A 201 3.71 11.09 1.05
CA GLY A 201 4.24 11.80 -0.11
C GLY A 201 4.63 13.25 0.20
N ASP A 202 5.29 13.86 -0.77
CA ASP A 202 5.77 15.24 -0.72
C ASP A 202 5.80 15.85 -2.14
N ALA A 203 6.44 17.01 -2.29
CA ALA A 203 6.59 17.68 -3.59
C ALA A 203 7.37 16.86 -4.64
N SER A 204 8.16 15.87 -4.22
CA SER A 204 8.89 14.96 -5.11
C SER A 204 8.09 13.71 -5.47
N GLY A 205 6.85 13.59 -5.01
CA GLY A 205 5.91 12.52 -5.38
C GLY A 205 5.43 11.68 -4.18
N PRO A 206 4.70 10.59 -4.45
CA PRO A 206 4.09 9.76 -3.41
C PRO A 206 5.13 9.01 -2.57
N SER A 207 4.71 8.55 -1.40
CA SER A 207 5.43 7.57 -0.58
C SER A 207 5.34 6.19 -1.23
N ARG A 208 6.43 5.41 -1.24
CA ARG A 208 6.54 4.16 -2.02
C ARG A 208 6.78 2.91 -1.20
N ASP A 209 6.88 3.03 0.13
CA ASP A 209 7.31 1.92 0.99
C ASP A 209 6.28 1.47 2.02
N PHE A 210 5.01 1.84 1.86
CA PHE A 210 3.94 1.34 2.73
C PHE A 210 3.60 -0.13 2.43
N TRP A 211 3.71 -0.97 3.47
CA TRP A 211 3.18 -2.34 3.46
C TRP A 211 3.01 -2.89 4.87
N VAL A 212 2.16 -3.91 4.99
CA VAL A 212 1.96 -4.71 6.22
C VAL A 212 2.17 -6.18 5.89
N SER A 213 2.95 -6.89 6.69
CA SER A 213 3.23 -8.32 6.52
C SER A 213 2.76 -9.17 7.70
N MET A 214 2.60 -10.45 7.42
CA MET A 214 2.35 -11.52 8.37
C MET A 214 3.39 -12.60 8.12
N LEU A 215 4.26 -12.86 9.10
CA LEU A 215 5.47 -13.65 8.89
C LEU A 215 5.69 -14.70 9.99
N LYS A 216 6.12 -15.89 9.60
CA LYS A 216 6.59 -16.93 10.53
C LYS A 216 7.99 -16.66 11.07
N THR A 217 8.84 -15.99 10.29
CA THR A 217 10.25 -15.70 10.62
C THR A 217 10.65 -14.33 10.08
N GLY A 218 11.86 -13.87 10.40
CA GLY A 218 12.38 -12.61 9.87
C GLY A 218 12.59 -12.69 8.35
N VAL A 219 12.19 -11.64 7.63
CA VAL A 219 12.29 -11.55 6.16
C VAL A 219 12.86 -10.19 5.76
N GLN A 220 13.93 -10.21 4.96
CA GLN A 220 14.41 -9.02 4.25
C GLN A 220 13.65 -8.90 2.93
N PHE A 221 12.76 -7.90 2.83
CA PHE A 221 12.04 -7.64 1.60
C PHE A 221 12.90 -6.90 0.57
N PRO A 222 12.64 -7.08 -0.74
CA PRO A 222 13.23 -6.27 -1.80
C PRO A 222 12.95 -4.78 -1.62
N ALA A 223 13.84 -3.95 -2.18
CA ALA A 223 13.66 -2.51 -2.22
C ALA A 223 12.37 -2.15 -2.98
N PRO A 224 11.64 -1.09 -2.55
CA PRO A 224 10.48 -0.63 -3.28
C PRO A 224 10.86 -0.07 -4.67
N PRO A 225 9.91 0.02 -5.61
CA PRO A 225 10.19 0.51 -6.95
C PRO A 225 10.86 1.90 -6.96
N GLY A 226 11.88 2.06 -7.79
CA GLY A 226 12.59 3.32 -7.97
C GLY A 226 13.55 3.69 -6.84
N THR A 227 13.96 2.73 -6.00
CA THR A 227 15.09 2.87 -5.07
C THR A 227 15.83 1.55 -4.92
N ASN A 228 17.13 1.62 -4.58
CA ASN A 228 17.95 0.46 -4.24
C ASN A 228 18.08 0.29 -2.72
N GLN A 229 17.50 1.19 -1.92
CA GLN A 229 17.55 1.10 -0.48
C GLN A 229 16.60 0.00 0.01
N LEU A 230 17.17 -1.03 0.63
CA LEU A 230 16.40 -2.07 1.27
C LEU A 230 15.65 -1.50 2.50
N PRO A 231 14.40 -1.92 2.74
CA PRO A 231 13.70 -1.64 3.99
C PRO A 231 14.40 -2.34 5.17
N ASP A 232 14.07 -1.95 6.39
CA ASP A 232 14.53 -2.69 7.57
C ASP A 232 13.97 -4.12 7.54
N MET A 233 14.75 -5.09 8.05
CA MET A 233 14.33 -6.48 8.07
C MET A 233 13.05 -6.64 8.91
N ALA A 234 11.99 -7.16 8.29
CA ALA A 234 10.72 -7.43 8.96
C ALA A 234 10.90 -8.59 9.94
N GLN A 235 10.39 -8.45 11.16
CA GLN A 235 10.42 -9.53 12.16
C GLN A 235 9.20 -10.45 12.03
N ALA A 236 9.25 -11.62 12.67
CA ALA A 236 8.12 -12.56 12.74
C ALA A 236 6.90 -11.91 13.42
N GLY A 237 5.70 -12.40 13.10
CA GLY A 237 4.42 -11.82 13.53
C GLY A 237 3.84 -10.86 12.48
N MET A 238 3.10 -9.85 12.95
CA MET A 238 2.68 -8.75 12.09
C MET A 238 3.76 -7.68 12.07
N TRP A 239 4.02 -7.11 10.90
CA TRP A 239 5.00 -6.03 10.74
C TRP A 239 4.51 -4.98 9.77
N MET A 240 4.63 -3.71 10.12
CA MET A 240 4.32 -2.59 9.23
C MET A 240 5.59 -1.84 8.84
N ASN A 241 5.74 -1.49 7.57
CA ASN A 241 6.79 -0.59 7.11
C ASN A 241 6.17 0.67 6.52
N TRP A 242 6.70 1.83 6.93
CA TRP A 242 6.40 3.12 6.32
C TRP A 242 7.45 4.16 6.74
N ARG A 243 8.39 4.48 5.87
CA ARG A 243 9.47 5.44 6.18
C ARG A 243 9.70 6.45 5.06
N ASP A 244 9.29 6.13 3.84
CA ASP A 244 9.46 6.99 2.68
C ASP A 244 8.44 8.11 2.71
N LYS A 245 8.92 9.36 2.71
CA LYS A 245 8.11 10.59 2.56
C LYS A 245 6.88 10.62 3.47
N LEU A 246 7.13 10.50 4.76
CA LEU A 246 6.09 10.56 5.78
C LEU A 246 6.37 11.72 6.73
N SER A 247 5.46 12.68 6.75
CA SER A 247 5.59 13.88 7.59
C SER A 247 4.37 14.07 8.48
N ALA A 248 4.59 14.50 9.73
CA ALA A 248 3.52 14.80 10.66
C ALA A 248 2.79 16.08 10.21
N ILE A 249 1.47 16.01 10.13
CA ILE A 249 0.64 17.20 9.88
C ILE A 249 0.55 18.06 11.15
N ASN A 250 0.56 17.40 12.31
CA ASN A 250 0.64 18.04 13.61
C ASN A 250 1.46 17.15 14.57
N ALA A 251 2.06 17.80 15.56
CA ALA A 251 2.78 17.18 16.67
C ALA A 251 2.04 17.36 18.02
N THR A 252 0.73 17.61 17.96
CA THR A 252 -0.12 17.91 19.13
C THR A 252 -0.98 16.73 19.54
N GLY A 253 -0.96 15.64 18.76
CA GLY A 253 -1.86 14.52 18.94
C GLY A 253 -3.28 14.78 18.47
N ALA A 254 -3.56 15.92 17.84
CA ALA A 254 -4.90 16.19 17.33
C ALA A 254 -5.20 15.29 16.12
N LEU A 255 -6.21 14.42 16.25
CA LEU A 255 -6.69 13.61 15.14
C LEU A 255 -7.65 14.45 14.28
N PRO A 256 -7.36 14.70 12.99
CA PRO A 256 -8.27 15.44 12.12
C PRO A 256 -9.58 14.67 11.92
N PRO A 257 -10.74 15.34 11.84
CA PRO A 257 -11.97 14.68 11.50
C PRO A 257 -11.90 14.13 10.06
N ASN A 258 -12.49 12.95 9.82
CA ASN A 258 -12.73 12.41 8.49
C ASN A 258 -14.21 12.05 8.34
N LEU A 259 -15.02 13.08 8.13
CA LEU A 259 -16.48 13.00 8.02
C LEU A 259 -16.93 12.89 6.56
N PRO A 260 -18.08 12.22 6.31
CA PRO A 260 -18.69 12.19 4.99
C PRO A 260 -18.99 13.63 4.49
N PRO A 261 -19.02 13.86 3.16
CA PRO A 261 -19.41 15.15 2.61
C PRO A 261 -20.85 15.50 3.03
N GLY A 262 -21.05 16.68 3.64
CA GLY A 262 -22.39 17.28 3.82
C GLY A 262 -23.30 16.68 4.90
N ARG A 263 -22.87 16.69 6.16
CA ARG A 263 -23.80 16.82 7.29
C ARG A 263 -23.56 18.12 8.01
#